data_AF-A0A3N5MH36-F1
#
_entry.id   AF-A0A3N5MH36-F1
#
_cell.length_a   1.000
_cell.length_b   1.000
_cell.length_c   1.000
_cell.angle_alpha   90.00
_cell.angle_beta   90.00
_cell.angle_gamma   90.00
#
_symmetry.space_group_name_H-M   'P 1'
#
loop_
_entity.id
_entity.type
_entity.pdbx_description
1 polymer ?
#
loop_
_entity_poly.entity_id
_entity_poly.type
_entity_poly.pdbx_seq_one_letter_code
_entity_poly.pdbx_strand_id
1 'polypeptide(L)' 'MKSPDLTEWIQRYFQEYLVRQRNVSPATVAAYRDTFRLLLQYWRQKRRQALATLSLESLTPDTV' A
#
# COMPACT_ATOMS: atom_id res chain seq x y z
N MET A 1 -16.96 6.65 -13.30
CA MET A 1 -16.55 5.69 -12.24
C MET A 1 -15.40 6.32 -11.49
N LYS A 2 -15.48 6.44 -10.15
CA LYS A 2 -14.32 6.89 -9.36
C LYS A 2 -13.30 5.76 -9.38
N SER A 3 -12.08 6.03 -9.86
CA SER A 3 -10.98 5.10 -9.68
C SER A 3 -10.74 4.95 -8.19
N PRO A 4 -10.62 3.72 -7.65
CA PRO A 4 -10.32 3.53 -6.24
C PRO A 4 -8.98 4.22 -5.95
N ASP A 5 -8.94 5.02 -4.89
CA ASP A 5 -7.68 5.63 -4.45
C ASP A 5 -6.75 4.54 -3.88
N LEU A 6 -5.48 4.89 -3.66
CA LEU A 6 -4.49 3.96 -3.14
C LEU A 6 -4.90 3.37 -1.77
N THR A 7 -5.65 4.12 -0.96
CA THR A 7 -6.08 3.67 0.37
C THR A 7 -7.04 2.48 0.25
N GLU A 8 -8.01 2.57 -0.66
CA GLU A 8 -8.96 1.48 -0.90
C GLU A 8 -8.24 0.20 -1.36
N TRP A 9 -7.30 0.32 -2.31
CA TRP A 9 -6.53 -0.83 -2.77
C TRP A 9 -5.66 -1.48 -1.68
N ILE A 10 -5.01 -0.67 -0.83
CA ILE A 10 -4.23 -1.19 0.30
C ILE A 10 -5.13 -1.96 1.27
N GLN A 11 -6.32 -1.42 1.59
CA GLN A 11 -7.25 -2.13 2.48
C GLN A 11 -7.68 -3.48 1.90
N ARG A 12 -8.06 -3.51 0.62
CA ARG A 12 -8.45 -4.76 -0.06
C ARG A 12 -7.29 -5.75 -0.13
N TYR A 13 -6.07 -5.29 -0.36
CA TYR A 13 -4.88 -6.14 -0.35
C TYR A 13 -4.69 -6.84 1.00
N PHE A 14 -4.80 -6.12 2.13
CA PHE A 14 -4.64 -6.72 3.45
C PHE A 14 -5.83 -7.61 3.84
N GLN A 15 -7.05 -7.12 3.66
CA GLN A 15 -8.25 -7.79 4.19
C GLN A 15 -8.80 -8.88 3.28
N GLU A 16 -8.80 -8.68 1.98
CA GLU A 16 -9.30 -9.67 1.02
C GLU A 16 -8.17 -10.58 0.56
N TYR A 17 -7.08 -10.01 0.04
CA TYR A 17 -6.06 -10.83 -0.61
C TYR A 17 -5.20 -11.62 0.38
N LEU A 18 -4.51 -10.94 1.30
CA LEU A 18 -3.60 -11.61 2.24
C LEU A 18 -4.34 -12.55 3.20
N VAL A 19 -5.43 -12.06 3.81
CA VAL A 19 -6.17 -12.83 4.82
C VAL A 19 -7.11 -13.86 4.18
N ARG A 20 -8.01 -13.46 3.27
CA ARG A 20 -9.06 -14.37 2.78
C ARG A 20 -8.62 -15.26 1.62
N GLN A 21 -7.84 -14.74 0.67
CA GLN A 21 -7.46 -15.49 -0.52
C GLN A 21 -6.17 -16.29 -0.32
N ARG A 22 -5.17 -15.69 0.32
CA ARG A 22 -3.86 -16.32 0.55
C ARG A 22 -3.75 -17.03 1.89
N ASN A 23 -4.61 -16.69 2.84
CA ASN A 23 -4.61 -17.23 4.20
C ASN A 23 -3.20 -17.26 4.83
N VAL A 24 -2.44 -16.17 4.64
CA VAL A 24 -1.08 -16.08 5.17
C VAL A 24 -1.09 -15.92 6.69
N SER A 25 0.02 -16.27 7.34
CA SER A 25 0.14 -16.14 8.79
C SER A 25 0.01 -14.68 9.27
N PRO A 26 -0.44 -14.44 10.52
CA PRO A 26 -0.46 -13.09 11.10
C PRO A 26 0.91 -12.40 11.07
N ALA A 27 1.99 -13.16 11.24
CA ALA A 27 3.36 -12.63 11.16
C ALA A 27 3.70 -12.15 9.74
N THR A 28 3.26 -12.88 8.71
CA THR A 28 3.39 -12.46 7.32
C THR A 28 2.60 -11.17 7.06
N VAL A 29 1.34 -11.10 7.50
CA VAL A 29 0.53 -9.86 7.38
C VAL A 29 1.22 -8.68 8.06
N ALA A 30 1.79 -8.88 9.25
CA ALA A 30 2.54 -7.84 9.97
C ALA A 30 3.77 -7.37 9.19
N ALA A 31 4.56 -8.29 8.63
CA ALA A 31 5.72 -7.95 7.80
C ALA A 31 5.32 -7.12 6.57
N TYR A 32 4.25 -7.49 5.86
CA TYR A 32 3.73 -6.69 4.75
C TYR A 32 3.30 -5.29 5.20
N ARG A 33 2.62 -5.16 6.35
CA ARG A 33 2.22 -3.86 6.90
C ARG A 33 3.43 -2.98 7.19
N ASP A 34 4.49 -3.55 7.73
CA ASP A 34 5.72 -2.81 8.03
C ASP A 34 6.41 -2.35 6.74
N THR A 35 6.46 -3.18 5.71
CA THR A 35 6.96 -2.79 4.38
C THR A 35 6.17 -1.60 3.79
N PHE A 36 4.83 -1.64 3.84
CA PHE A 36 4.01 -0.54 3.35
C PHE A 36 4.22 0.75 4.16
N ARG A 37 4.40 0.66 5.49
CA ARG A 37 4.74 1.84 6.30
C ARG A 37 6.06 2.47 5.86
N LEU A 38 7.09 1.67 5.63
CA LEU A 38 8.39 2.15 5.17
C LEU A 38 8.27 2.84 3.79
N LEU A 39 7.57 2.22 2.85
CA LEU A 39 7.33 2.79 1.52
C LEU A 39 6.61 4.15 1.60
N LEU A 40 5.52 4.23 2.35
CA LEU A 40 4.74 5.46 2.49
C LEU A 40 5.54 6.57 3.20
N GLN A 41 6.35 6.23 4.19
CA GLN A 41 7.24 7.18 4.85
C GLN A 41 8.31 7.71 3.89
N TYR A 42 8.94 6.83 3.13
CA TYR A 42 9.92 7.20 2.11
C TYR A 42 9.33 8.14 1.07
N TRP A 43 8.13 7.85 0.57
CA TRP A 43 7.45 8.71 -0.39
C TRP A 43 7.08 10.07 0.16
N ARG A 44 6.59 10.14 1.41
CA ARG A 44 6.33 11.41 2.08
C ARG A 44 7.58 12.28 2.14
N GLN A 45 8.74 11.66 2.42
CA GLN A 45 10.03 12.37 2.50
C GLN A 45 10.56 12.79 1.13
N LYS A 46 10.56 11.88 0.15
CA LYS A 46 11.19 12.09 -1.16
C LYS A 46 10.37 12.97 -2.11
N ARG A 47 9.04 12.87 -2.06
CA ARG A 47 8.16 13.56 -3.03
C ARG A 47 7.48 14.80 -2.48
N ARG A 48 7.53 15.04 -1.16
CA ARG A 48 6.75 16.08 -0.47
C ARG A 48 5.25 16.09 -0.87
N GLN A 49 4.74 14.98 -1.40
CA GLN A 49 3.34 14.83 -1.77
C GLN A 49 2.53 14.39 -0.56
N ALA A 50 1.30 14.90 -0.47
CA ALA A 50 0.35 14.42 0.52
C ALA A 50 0.02 12.96 0.21
N LEU A 51 0.07 12.09 1.23
CA LEU A 51 -0.27 10.67 1.05
C LEU A 51 -1.70 10.48 0.52
N ALA A 52 -2.60 11.43 0.82
CA ALA A 52 -3.97 11.46 0.35
C ALA A 52 -4.11 11.69 -1.18
N THR A 53 -3.06 12.17 -1.85
CA THR A 53 -3.07 12.38 -3.32
C THR A 53 -2.28 11.33 -4.08
N LEU A 54 -1.74 10.31 -3.40
CA LEU A 54 -1.03 9.22 -4.06
C LEU A 54 -2.02 8.31 -4.79
N SER A 55 -1.83 8.17 -6.12
CA SER A 55 -2.54 7.18 -6.92
C SER A 55 -1.72 5.90 -7.03
N LEU A 56 -2.38 4.78 -7.33
CA LEU A 56 -1.71 3.51 -7.60
C LEU A 56 -0.73 3.61 -8.79
N GLU A 57 -1.03 4.47 -9.76
CA GLU A 57 -0.18 4.72 -10.95
C GLU A 57 1.18 5.31 -10.56
N SER A 58 1.27 5.92 -9.39
CA SER A 58 2.52 6.48 -8.88
C SER A 58 3.48 5.43 -8.29
N LEU A 59 3.06 4.16 -8.15
CA LEU A 59 3.90 3.00 -7.78
C LEU A 59 4.50 2.35 -9.04
N THR A 60 5.61 2.90 -9.55
CA THR A 60 6.46 2.25 -10.56
C THR A 60 7.85 1.92 -9.99
N PRO A 61 8.64 1.05 -10.64
CA PRO A 61 10.03 0.77 -10.22
C PRO A 61 10.89 2.03 -10.08
N ASP A 62 10.67 3.07 -10.89
CA ASP A 62 11.40 4.34 -10.82
C ASP A 62 11.00 5.21 -9.62
N THR A 63 9.84 4.89 -9.02
CA THR A 63 9.26 5.64 -7.91
C THR A 63 9.52 5.02 -6.54
N VAL A 64 9.92 3.74 -6.49
CA VAL A 64 10.20 2.97 -5.27
C VAL A 64 11.70 3.00 -5.01
#